data_AF-A0A285L3C8-F1
#
_entry.id   AF-A0A285L3C8-F1
#
_cell.length_a   1.000
_cell.length_b   1.000
_cell.length_c   1.000
_cell.angle_alpha   90.00
_cell.angle_beta   90.00
_cell.angle_gamma   90.00
#
_symmetry.space_group_name_H-M   'P 1'
#
loop_
_entity.id
_entity.type
_entity.pdbx_description
1 polymer ?
#
loop_
_entity_poly.entity_id
_entity_poly.type
_entity_poly.pdbx_seq_one_letter_code
_entity_poly.pdbx_strand_id
1 'polypeptide(L)'
;MKAAVRRVWLPFNEPLEGRVPWMYLDSEGFVSTGVGNKLDVTARVRAAPTPAERAASLIAARRLPWHHPDGSPATDAEINAAWDAVKSRMDLVAGGYRRFADVTELRLTDEHIDRLVFARLDELETLLRGRMVRHGSGAAVMPFAAFDSWPADAQLGALSMCWAMGPKFSFPAFQDAAFARDWLRCAAACRVNPEIGTVIRRNDRDQDLFRNAFRVEAEGLDPEVLLFRLPELPLGE
;
A
#
# COMPACT_ATOMS: atom_id res chain seq x y z
N MET A 1 13.61 5.79 -6.03
CA MET A 1 12.37 5.95 -6.82
C MET A 1 12.44 7.27 -7.55
N LYS A 2 11.91 7.34 -8.77
CA LYS A 2 11.87 8.55 -9.60
C LYS A 2 10.89 9.58 -9.07
N ALA A 3 11.18 10.86 -9.29
CA ALA A 3 10.38 11.97 -8.79
C ALA A 3 8.92 11.93 -9.31
N ALA A 4 8.71 11.49 -10.55
CA ALA A 4 7.37 11.36 -11.13
C ALA A 4 6.48 10.37 -10.37
N VAL A 5 7.06 9.25 -9.92
CA VAL A 5 6.35 8.24 -9.11
C VAL A 5 5.93 8.82 -7.77
N ARG A 6 6.85 9.49 -7.06
CA ARG A 6 6.55 10.12 -5.77
C ARG A 6 5.43 11.16 -5.90
N ARG A 7 5.47 11.99 -6.96
CA ARG A 7 4.48 13.05 -7.21
C ARG A 7 3.07 12.50 -7.47
N VAL A 8 2.94 11.36 -8.14
CA VAL A 8 1.62 10.79 -8.48
C VAL A 8 1.07 9.84 -7.41
N TRP A 9 1.88 9.46 -6.42
CA TRP A 9 1.59 8.33 -5.53
C TRP A 9 0.24 8.43 -4.81
N LEU A 10 -0.07 9.57 -4.21
CA LEU A 10 -1.34 9.80 -3.51
C LEU A 10 -2.53 9.80 -4.48
N PRO A 11 -2.57 10.62 -5.54
CA PRO A 11 -3.63 10.55 -6.56
C PRO A 11 -3.83 9.15 -7.18
N PHE A 12 -2.76 8.36 -7.27
CA PHE A 12 -2.82 6.98 -7.75
C PHE A 12 -3.49 6.05 -6.73
N ASN A 13 -3.10 6.08 -5.45
CA ASN A 13 -3.58 5.11 -4.45
C ASN A 13 -4.87 5.50 -3.73
N GLU A 14 -5.16 6.80 -3.57
CA GLU A 14 -6.36 7.24 -2.85
C GLU A 14 -7.67 6.67 -3.41
N PRO A 15 -7.88 6.60 -4.75
CA PRO A 15 -9.08 5.95 -5.31
C PRO A 15 -9.14 4.42 -5.11
N LEU A 16 -8.03 3.80 -4.71
CA LEU A 16 -7.90 2.35 -4.51
C LEU A 16 -8.07 1.97 -3.03
N GLU A 17 -7.54 2.78 -2.13
CA GLU A 17 -7.48 2.51 -0.68
C GLU A 17 -8.44 3.37 0.15
N GLY A 18 -8.84 4.52 -0.39
CA GLY A 18 -9.47 5.60 0.37
C GLY A 18 -8.45 6.39 1.19
N ARG A 19 -8.86 7.59 1.61
CA ARG A 19 -8.12 8.44 2.54
C ARG A 19 -8.90 8.52 3.85
N VAL A 20 -8.37 7.91 4.91
CA VAL A 20 -9.11 7.65 6.14
C VAL A 20 -8.40 8.27 7.35
N PRO A 21 -8.92 9.36 7.94
CA PRO A 21 -8.27 10.01 9.07
C PRO A 21 -8.51 9.30 10.41
N TRP A 22 -9.37 8.28 10.49
CA TRP A 22 -9.65 7.50 11.71
C TRP A 22 -9.10 6.07 11.61
N MET A 23 -8.98 5.41 12.77
CA MET A 23 -8.70 3.98 12.81
C MET A 23 -9.90 3.17 12.32
N TYR A 24 -9.66 2.15 11.50
CA TYR A 24 -10.70 1.24 10.99
C TYR A 24 -10.17 -0.19 10.89
N LEU A 25 -11.05 -1.17 10.67
CA LEU A 25 -10.63 -2.53 10.29
C LEU A 25 -10.63 -2.70 8.78
N ASP A 26 -9.51 -3.15 8.21
CA ASP A 26 -9.45 -3.56 6.81
C ASP A 26 -10.23 -4.86 6.56
N SER A 27 -10.27 -5.33 5.30
CA SER A 27 -11.01 -6.55 4.91
C SER A 27 -10.51 -7.82 5.62
N GLU A 28 -9.29 -7.79 6.15
CA GLU A 28 -8.64 -8.87 6.90
C GLU A 28 -8.87 -8.74 8.42
N GLY A 29 -9.51 -7.66 8.88
CA GLY A 29 -9.79 -7.43 10.30
C GLY A 29 -8.60 -6.85 11.07
N PHE A 30 -7.66 -6.20 10.38
CA PHE A 30 -6.54 -5.50 11.00
C PHE A 30 -6.83 -4.02 11.17
N VAL A 31 -6.44 -3.45 12.32
CA VAL A 31 -6.55 -2.00 12.55
C VAL A 31 -5.60 -1.25 11.62
N SER A 32 -6.15 -0.33 10.85
CA SER A 32 -5.50 0.46 9.80
C SER A 32 -5.97 1.92 9.83
N THR A 33 -5.26 2.82 9.15
CA THR A 33 -5.61 4.25 8.98
C THR A 33 -4.97 4.81 7.70
N GLY A 34 -5.18 6.09 7.39
CA GLY A 34 -4.54 6.79 6.27
C GLY A 34 -4.98 6.23 4.92
N VAL A 35 -4.00 5.87 4.07
CA VAL A 35 -4.23 5.30 2.74
C VAL A 35 -3.84 3.81 2.74
N GLY A 36 -4.55 3.02 3.55
CA GLY A 36 -4.27 1.58 3.69
C GLY A 36 -3.08 1.25 4.61
N ASN A 37 -2.71 2.14 5.54
CA ASN A 37 -1.58 1.92 6.45
C ASN A 37 -2.00 1.09 7.66
N LYS A 38 -1.53 -0.16 7.71
CA LYS A 38 -1.78 -1.10 8.82
C LYS A 38 -1.01 -0.70 10.09
N LEU A 39 -1.73 -0.66 11.22
CA LEU A 39 -1.20 -0.44 12.58
C LEU A 39 -1.17 -1.73 13.41
N ASP A 40 -1.81 -2.79 12.92
CA ASP A 40 -2.02 -4.04 13.64
C ASP A 40 -1.04 -5.12 13.21
N VAL A 41 -0.43 -5.79 14.20
CA VAL A 41 0.50 -6.91 14.00
C VAL A 41 -0.10 -8.27 14.37
N THR A 42 -1.41 -8.34 14.62
CA THR A 42 -2.13 -9.62 14.81
C THR A 42 -1.78 -10.58 13.67
N ALA A 43 -1.30 -11.78 13.99
CA ALA A 43 -0.79 -12.68 12.96
C ALA A 43 -1.90 -13.35 12.13
N ARG A 44 -3.09 -13.51 12.70
CA ARG A 44 -4.22 -14.18 12.04
C ARG A 44 -5.28 -13.18 11.62
N VAL A 45 -5.73 -13.30 10.37
CA VAL A 45 -6.86 -12.54 9.85
C VAL A 45 -8.11 -12.78 10.70
N ARG A 46 -8.89 -11.73 10.94
CA ARG A 46 -10.17 -11.74 11.66
C ARG A 46 -10.11 -12.45 13.02
N ALA A 47 -8.98 -12.33 13.70
CA ALA A 47 -8.76 -12.87 15.03
C ALA A 47 -8.53 -11.77 16.07
N ALA A 48 -8.77 -12.12 17.34
CA ALA A 48 -8.33 -11.32 18.46
C ALA A 48 -6.80 -11.41 18.59
N PRO A 49 -6.13 -10.31 18.99
CA PRO A 49 -4.69 -10.32 19.24
C PRO A 49 -4.37 -11.07 20.54
N THR A 50 -3.20 -11.68 20.60
CA THR A 50 -2.55 -12.01 21.87
C THR A 50 -2.14 -10.73 22.62
N PRO A 51 -1.85 -10.78 23.93
CA PRO A 51 -1.35 -9.62 24.66
C PRO A 51 -0.08 -9.00 24.06
N ALA A 52 0.82 -9.83 23.54
CA ALA A 52 2.06 -9.37 22.92
C ALA A 52 1.82 -8.66 21.58
N GLU A 53 0.95 -9.23 20.72
CA GLU A 53 0.55 -8.59 19.46
C GLU A 53 -0.15 -7.27 19.71
N ARG A 54 -1.09 -7.22 20.68
CA ARG A 54 -1.75 -5.98 21.08
C ARG A 54 -0.73 -4.93 21.53
N ALA A 55 0.20 -5.28 22.40
CA ALA A 55 1.22 -4.34 22.87
C ALA A 55 2.04 -3.75 21.71
N ALA A 56 2.43 -4.58 20.74
CA ALA A 56 3.15 -4.13 19.55
C ALA A 56 2.28 -3.25 18.62
N SER A 57 1.00 -3.58 18.42
CA SER A 57 0.06 -2.75 17.65
C SER A 57 -0.14 -1.38 18.30
N LEU A 58 -0.22 -1.32 19.63
CA LEU A 58 -0.33 -0.05 20.36
C LEU A 58 0.93 0.82 20.23
N ILE A 59 2.12 0.22 20.18
CA ILE A 59 3.36 0.96 19.89
C ILE A 59 3.27 1.61 18.50
N ALA A 60 2.75 0.90 17.49
CA ALA A 60 2.57 1.47 16.16
C ALA A 60 1.52 2.60 16.16
N ALA A 61 0.37 2.40 16.82
CA ALA A 61 -0.71 3.39 16.88
C ALA A 61 -0.28 4.69 17.57
N ARG A 62 0.45 4.61 18.70
CA ARG A 62 0.91 5.77 19.48
C ARG A 62 1.99 6.61 18.81
N ARG A 63 2.66 6.08 17.77
CA ARG A 63 3.63 6.86 16.99
C ARG A 63 2.96 7.90 16.10
N LEU A 64 1.65 7.78 15.88
CA LEU A 64 0.91 8.71 15.05
C LEU A 64 0.32 9.84 15.92
N PRO A 65 0.34 11.09 15.41
CA PRO A 65 -0.17 12.25 16.13
C PRO A 65 -1.69 12.31 15.97
N TRP A 66 -2.39 11.54 16.80
CA TRP A 66 -3.85 11.57 16.87
C TRP A 66 -4.31 12.85 17.57
N HIS A 67 -5.37 13.45 17.04
CA HIS A 67 -5.98 14.66 17.58
C HIS A 67 -7.46 14.44 17.84
N HIS A 68 -7.95 15.11 18.88
CA HIS A 68 -9.38 15.30 19.12
C HIS A 68 -9.99 16.30 18.12
N PRO A 69 -11.32 16.38 18.00
CA PRO A 69 -11.98 17.34 17.10
C PRO A 69 -11.62 18.81 17.37
N ASP A 70 -11.24 19.16 18.60
CA ASP A 70 -10.79 20.51 18.98
C ASP A 70 -9.31 20.79 18.63
N GLY A 71 -8.61 19.81 18.04
CA GLY A 71 -7.20 19.90 17.65
C GLY A 71 -6.21 19.53 18.75
N SER A 72 -6.66 19.29 19.98
CA SER A 72 -5.78 18.87 21.07
C SER A 72 -5.19 17.48 20.81
N PRO A 73 -3.92 17.22 21.20
CA PRO A 73 -3.29 15.92 21.01
C PRO A 73 -3.92 14.87 21.92
N ALA A 74 -4.16 13.68 21.39
CA ALA A 74 -4.61 12.54 22.17
C ALA A 74 -3.48 11.95 23.02
N THR A 75 -3.82 11.48 24.21
CA THR A 75 -2.92 10.76 25.11
C THR A 75 -2.75 9.30 24.68
N ASP A 76 -1.67 8.66 25.13
CA ASP A 76 -1.45 7.22 24.93
C ASP A 76 -2.65 6.37 25.40
N ALA A 77 -3.29 6.75 26.51
CA ALA A 77 -4.44 6.03 27.05
C ALA A 77 -5.66 6.11 26.12
N GLU A 78 -5.94 7.29 25.57
CA GLU A 78 -7.03 7.49 24.61
C GLU A 78 -6.77 6.77 23.30
N ILE A 79 -5.52 6.80 22.80
CA ILE A 79 -5.12 6.08 21.59
C ILE A 79 -5.31 4.56 21.78
N ASN A 80 -4.95 4.03 22.95
CA ASN A 80 -5.17 2.61 23.26
C ASN A 80 -6.64 2.25 23.28
N ALA A 81 -7.46 3.07 23.95
CA ALA A 81 -8.89 2.84 24.05
C ALA A 81 -9.56 2.90 22.68
N ALA A 82 -9.17 3.84 21.82
CA ALA A 82 -9.64 3.94 20.45
C ALA A 82 -9.25 2.71 19.62
N TRP A 83 -7.99 2.25 19.73
CA TRP A 83 -7.53 1.04 19.05
C TRP A 83 -8.32 -0.20 19.49
N ASP A 84 -8.51 -0.39 20.79
CA ASP A 84 -9.30 -1.51 21.33
C ASP A 84 -10.76 -1.45 20.89
N ALA A 85 -11.38 -0.26 20.94
CA ALA A 85 -12.74 -0.04 20.48
C ALA A 85 -12.89 -0.45 19.02
N VAL A 86 -12.00 0.02 18.13
CA VAL A 86 -11.99 -0.38 16.71
C VAL A 86 -11.74 -1.87 16.54
N LYS A 87 -10.75 -2.44 17.23
CA LYS A 87 -10.42 -3.88 17.13
C LYS A 87 -11.59 -4.79 17.56
N SER A 88 -12.40 -4.34 18.51
CA SER A 88 -13.57 -5.09 18.99
C SER A 88 -14.73 -5.13 17.99
N ARG A 89 -14.76 -4.23 16.99
CA ARG A 89 -15.85 -4.08 16.02
C ARG A 89 -15.69 -4.93 14.76
N MET A 90 -15.36 -6.20 14.94
CA MET A 90 -15.25 -7.18 13.85
C MET A 90 -16.57 -7.33 13.06
N ASP A 91 -17.70 -7.00 13.69
CA ASP A 91 -19.03 -6.95 13.07
C ASP A 91 -19.12 -5.92 11.94
N LEU A 92 -18.27 -4.89 11.92
CA LEU A 92 -18.29 -3.81 10.93
C LEU A 92 -17.40 -4.06 9.72
N VAL A 93 -16.52 -5.08 9.72
CA VAL A 93 -15.54 -5.33 8.65
C VAL A 93 -16.18 -5.39 7.25
N ALA A 94 -17.33 -6.06 7.13
CA ALA A 94 -18.02 -6.22 5.85
C ALA A 94 -18.56 -4.90 5.28
N GLY A 95 -18.75 -3.87 6.10
CA GLY A 95 -19.25 -2.56 5.68
C GLY A 95 -18.17 -1.56 5.26
N GLY A 96 -16.89 -1.95 5.35
CA GLY A 96 -15.75 -1.11 4.98
C GLY A 96 -15.43 0.02 5.97
N TYR A 97 -14.35 0.75 5.69
CA TYR A 97 -13.74 1.72 6.61
C TYR A 97 -14.68 2.83 7.08
N ARG A 98 -15.67 3.22 6.26
CA ARG A 98 -16.62 4.31 6.57
C ARG A 98 -17.46 4.01 7.81
N ARG A 99 -17.74 2.74 8.11
CA ARG A 99 -18.51 2.33 9.30
C ARG A 99 -17.78 2.60 10.62
N PHE A 100 -16.48 2.84 10.57
CA PHE A 100 -15.64 3.06 11.75
C PHE A 100 -15.50 4.53 12.12
N ALA A 101 -16.01 5.47 11.31
CA ALA A 101 -15.86 6.90 11.55
C ALA A 101 -16.36 7.33 12.94
N ASP A 102 -17.45 6.72 13.40
CA ASP A 102 -18.09 7.07 14.68
C ASP A 102 -17.64 6.17 15.85
N VAL A 103 -16.70 5.24 15.62
CA VAL A 103 -16.18 4.35 16.68
C VAL A 103 -15.20 5.09 17.61
N THR A 104 -14.54 6.12 17.09
CA THR A 104 -13.65 7.01 17.85
C THR A 104 -13.71 8.41 17.25
N GLU A 105 -13.47 9.43 18.07
CA GLU A 105 -13.36 10.83 17.60
C GLU A 105 -11.94 11.20 17.17
N LEU A 106 -10.94 10.34 17.43
CA LEU A 106 -9.55 10.63 17.12
C LEU A 106 -9.29 10.67 15.61
N ARG A 107 -8.57 11.70 15.16
CA ARG A 107 -8.24 11.91 13.74
C ARG A 107 -6.77 12.22 13.52
N LEU A 108 -6.27 11.80 12.37
CA LEU A 108 -5.04 12.33 11.76
C LEU A 108 -5.39 13.53 10.87
N THR A 109 -4.48 14.49 10.79
CA THR A 109 -4.57 15.55 9.78
C THR A 109 -4.11 15.02 8.42
N ASP A 110 -4.49 15.72 7.36
CA ASP A 110 -4.06 15.36 6.01
C ASP A 110 -2.53 15.35 5.86
N GLU A 111 -1.86 16.35 6.43
CA GLU A 111 -0.40 16.42 6.41
C GLU A 111 0.25 15.21 7.09
N HIS A 112 -0.34 14.73 8.19
CA HIS A 112 0.15 13.54 8.89
C HIS A 112 -0.11 12.26 8.11
N ILE A 113 -1.24 12.16 7.40
CA ILE A 113 -1.52 11.05 6.48
C ILE A 113 -0.47 11.04 5.36
N ASP A 114 -0.18 12.19 4.74
CA ASP A 114 0.81 12.27 3.66
C ASP A 114 2.19 11.83 4.14
N ARG A 115 2.63 12.34 5.31
CA ARG A 115 3.90 11.92 5.93
C ARG A 115 3.95 10.42 6.19
N LEU A 116 2.87 9.85 6.73
CA LEU A 116 2.76 8.41 7.00
C LEU A 116 2.83 7.59 5.70
N VAL A 117 2.12 8.01 4.65
CA VAL A 117 2.12 7.34 3.36
C VAL A 117 3.51 7.37 2.71
N PHE A 118 4.15 8.53 2.67
CA PHE A 118 5.46 8.67 2.05
C PHE A 118 6.58 7.97 2.84
N ALA A 119 6.53 7.99 4.17
CA ALA A 119 7.47 7.22 4.99
C ALA A 119 7.34 5.71 4.70
N ARG A 120 6.10 5.21 4.57
CA ARG A 120 5.86 3.81 4.21
C ARG A 120 6.31 3.50 2.78
N LEU A 121 6.11 4.40 1.83
CA LEU A 121 6.57 4.25 0.45
C LEU A 121 8.10 4.13 0.38
N ASP A 122 8.82 4.98 1.11
CA ASP A 122 10.29 4.97 1.19
C ASP A 122 10.80 3.66 1.83
N GLU A 123 10.09 3.14 2.84
CA GLU A 123 10.38 1.82 3.44
C GLU A 123 10.15 0.67 2.44
N LEU A 124 9.01 0.66 1.74
CA LEU A 124 8.69 -0.37 0.75
C LEU A 124 9.68 -0.39 -0.40
N GLU A 125 10.08 0.77 -0.92
CA GLU A 125 11.13 0.88 -1.91
C GLU A 125 12.42 0.21 -1.42
N THR A 126 12.86 0.59 -0.21
CA THR A 126 14.09 0.06 0.40
C THR A 126 14.03 -1.46 0.51
N LEU A 127 12.92 -2.00 1.02
CA LEU A 127 12.72 -3.44 1.19
C LEU A 127 12.62 -4.18 -0.14
N LEU A 128 11.97 -3.59 -1.15
CA LEU A 128 11.83 -4.18 -2.48
C LEU A 128 13.19 -4.34 -3.15
N ARG A 129 14.01 -3.27 -3.16
CA ARG A 129 15.35 -3.26 -3.74
C ARG A 129 16.28 -4.31 -3.15
N GLY A 130 16.27 -4.44 -1.83
CA GLY A 130 17.11 -5.39 -1.09
C GLY A 130 16.59 -6.83 -1.11
N ARG A 131 15.50 -7.11 -1.81
CA ARG A 131 14.83 -8.40 -1.72
C ARG A 131 15.59 -9.49 -2.48
N MET A 132 15.97 -10.53 -1.75
CA MET A 132 16.51 -11.77 -2.30
C MET A 132 15.41 -12.84 -2.42
N VAL A 133 15.31 -13.48 -3.58
CA VAL A 133 14.38 -14.60 -3.84
C VAL A 133 15.11 -15.76 -4.50
N ARG A 134 14.46 -16.92 -4.55
CA ARG A 134 14.94 -18.07 -5.34
C ARG A 134 14.40 -17.96 -6.76
N HIS A 135 15.29 -17.90 -7.73
CA HIS A 135 14.97 -17.95 -9.16
C HIS A 135 14.49 -19.36 -9.54
N GLY A 136 13.80 -19.53 -10.67
CA GLY A 136 13.38 -20.84 -11.18
C GLY A 136 14.52 -21.87 -11.35
N SER A 137 15.78 -21.42 -11.43
CA SER A 137 16.98 -22.26 -11.44
C SER A 137 17.51 -22.68 -10.06
N GLY A 138 16.89 -22.22 -8.97
CA GLY A 138 17.34 -22.42 -7.58
C GLY A 138 18.38 -21.41 -7.07
N ALA A 139 18.95 -20.60 -7.96
CA ALA A 139 19.88 -19.53 -7.60
C ALA A 139 19.19 -18.44 -6.77
N ALA A 140 19.91 -17.86 -5.81
CA ALA A 140 19.45 -16.67 -5.11
C ALA A 140 19.69 -15.43 -5.99
N VAL A 141 18.64 -14.67 -6.26
CA VAL A 141 18.69 -13.47 -7.11
C VAL A 141 18.04 -12.29 -6.41
N MET A 142 18.44 -11.08 -6.78
CA MET A 142 17.79 -9.84 -6.38
C MET A 142 17.05 -9.26 -7.58
N PRO A 143 15.79 -9.65 -7.83
CA PRO A 143 15.07 -9.33 -9.07
C PRO A 143 14.84 -7.82 -9.24
N PHE A 144 14.95 -7.06 -8.15
CA PHE A 144 14.73 -5.62 -8.11
C PHE A 144 16.04 -4.82 -7.95
N ALA A 145 17.23 -5.44 -8.07
CA ALA A 145 18.50 -4.74 -7.86
C ALA A 145 18.70 -3.55 -8.81
N ALA A 146 18.17 -3.64 -10.03
CA ALA A 146 18.23 -2.59 -11.04
C ALA A 146 17.10 -1.55 -10.95
N PHE A 147 16.34 -1.50 -9.84
CA PHE A 147 15.14 -0.67 -9.72
C PHE A 147 15.34 0.81 -10.13
N ASP A 148 16.48 1.41 -9.81
CA ASP A 148 16.75 2.82 -10.17
C ASP A 148 16.77 3.09 -11.68
N SER A 149 17.16 2.10 -12.47
CA SER A 149 17.22 2.20 -13.93
C SER A 149 15.93 1.77 -14.63
N TRP A 150 14.92 1.32 -13.89
CA TRP A 150 13.62 0.96 -14.46
C TRP A 150 12.87 2.20 -14.93
N PRO A 151 12.02 2.14 -15.97
CA PRO A 151 11.09 3.22 -16.29
C PRO A 151 10.21 3.62 -15.09
N ALA A 152 9.80 4.89 -15.02
CA ALA A 152 8.94 5.39 -13.94
C ALA A 152 7.64 4.56 -13.77
N ASP A 153 7.02 4.16 -14.87
CA ASP A 153 5.82 3.31 -14.83
C ASP A 153 6.11 1.93 -14.18
N ALA A 154 7.23 1.28 -14.50
CA ALA A 154 7.60 0.01 -13.88
C ALA A 154 7.88 0.15 -12.38
N GLN A 155 8.50 1.26 -11.94
CA GLN A 155 8.69 1.56 -10.52
C GLN A 155 7.35 1.74 -9.80
N LEU A 156 6.42 2.51 -10.39
CA LEU A 156 5.09 2.73 -9.82
C LEU A 156 4.31 1.42 -9.71
N GLY A 157 4.33 0.57 -10.74
CA GLY A 157 3.62 -0.73 -10.73
C GLY A 157 4.18 -1.67 -9.66
N ALA A 158 5.51 -1.78 -9.54
CA ALA A 158 6.11 -2.66 -8.54
C ALA A 158 5.88 -2.17 -7.09
N LEU A 159 5.89 -0.85 -6.87
CA LEU A 159 5.54 -0.27 -5.57
C LEU A 159 4.04 -0.41 -5.27
N SER A 160 3.15 -0.29 -6.27
CA SER A 160 1.72 -0.54 -6.15
C SER A 160 1.43 -1.98 -5.69
N MET A 161 2.11 -2.96 -6.28
CA MET A 161 2.05 -4.35 -5.83
C MET A 161 2.54 -4.53 -4.38
N CYS A 162 3.65 -3.86 -4.01
CA CYS A 162 4.14 -3.86 -2.62
C CYS A 162 3.16 -3.24 -1.63
N TRP A 163 2.45 -2.19 -2.05
CA TRP A 163 1.45 -1.52 -1.22
C TRP A 163 0.30 -2.47 -0.89
N ALA A 164 -0.24 -3.13 -1.91
CA ALA A 164 -1.39 -4.02 -1.77
C ALA A 164 -1.08 -5.33 -1.02
N MET A 165 0.11 -5.90 -1.24
CA MET A 165 0.43 -7.26 -0.79
C MET A 165 1.58 -7.33 0.23
N GLY A 166 2.14 -6.17 0.58
CA GLY A 166 3.37 -6.08 1.34
C GLY A 166 4.64 -6.38 0.51
N PRO A 167 5.82 -6.03 1.03
CA PRO A 167 7.09 -6.10 0.30
C PRO A 167 7.57 -7.55 0.04
N LYS A 168 6.93 -8.55 0.66
CA LYS A 168 7.26 -9.97 0.55
C LYS A 168 6.34 -10.74 -0.41
N PHE A 169 5.51 -10.06 -1.22
CA PHE A 169 4.59 -10.69 -2.19
C PHE A 169 5.28 -11.78 -3.02
N SER A 170 4.69 -12.97 -3.18
CA SER A 170 5.36 -14.08 -3.89
C SER A 170 4.76 -14.29 -5.27
N PHE A 171 5.39 -13.68 -6.28
CA PHE A 171 4.96 -13.77 -7.68
C PHE A 171 6.15 -14.19 -8.54
N PRO A 172 6.51 -15.49 -8.58
CA PRO A 172 7.76 -15.94 -9.22
C PRO A 172 7.85 -15.54 -10.69
N ALA A 173 6.78 -15.71 -11.46
CA ALA A 173 6.77 -15.33 -12.88
C ALA A 173 6.98 -13.82 -13.10
N PHE A 174 6.45 -12.97 -12.21
CA PHE A 174 6.69 -11.54 -12.23
C PHE A 174 8.14 -11.20 -11.84
N GLN A 175 8.67 -11.86 -10.82
CA GLN A 175 10.03 -11.64 -10.33
C GLN A 175 11.09 -12.03 -11.38
N ASP A 176 10.89 -13.15 -12.06
CA ASP A 176 11.77 -13.59 -13.15
C ASP A 176 11.69 -12.59 -14.33
N ALA A 177 10.48 -12.12 -14.68
CA ALA A 177 10.29 -11.12 -15.72
C ALA A 177 10.93 -9.77 -15.36
N ALA A 178 10.76 -9.32 -14.12
CA ALA A 178 11.36 -8.09 -13.59
C ALA A 178 12.89 -8.15 -13.61
N PHE A 179 13.47 -9.29 -13.21
CA PHE A 179 14.91 -9.52 -13.30
C PHE A 179 15.42 -9.43 -14.74
N ALA A 180 14.66 -9.96 -15.70
CA ALA A 180 14.96 -9.91 -17.13
C ALA A 180 14.57 -8.59 -17.82
N ARG A 181 13.94 -7.64 -17.11
CA ARG A 181 13.30 -6.44 -17.67
C ARG A 181 12.26 -6.74 -18.77
N ASP A 182 11.61 -7.90 -18.68
CA ASP A 182 10.52 -8.27 -19.58
C ASP A 182 9.20 -7.66 -19.09
N TRP A 183 8.96 -6.40 -19.44
CA TRP A 183 7.82 -5.66 -18.91
C TRP A 183 6.47 -6.18 -19.40
N LEU A 184 6.39 -6.76 -20.61
CA LEU A 184 5.16 -7.38 -21.08
C LEU A 184 4.80 -8.62 -20.26
N ARG A 185 5.79 -9.42 -19.89
CA ARG A 185 5.58 -10.55 -18.97
C ARG A 185 5.28 -10.08 -17.55
N CYS A 186 5.90 -9.00 -17.07
CA CYS A 186 5.51 -8.35 -15.81
C CYS A 186 4.01 -7.97 -15.83
N ALA A 187 3.54 -7.33 -16.90
CA ALA A 187 2.13 -6.97 -17.06
C ALA A 187 1.20 -8.20 -17.01
N ALA A 188 1.59 -9.30 -17.65
CA ALA A 188 0.79 -10.53 -17.59
C ALA A 188 0.80 -11.17 -16.19
N ALA A 189 1.90 -11.05 -15.45
CA ALA A 189 2.12 -11.75 -14.18
C ALA A 189 1.79 -10.92 -12.93
N CYS A 190 1.41 -9.65 -13.03
CA CYS A 190 1.20 -8.78 -11.86
C CYS A 190 -0.19 -8.87 -11.21
N ARG A 191 -1.13 -9.67 -11.75
CA ARG A 191 -2.53 -9.68 -11.28
C ARG A 191 -2.69 -10.32 -9.90
N VAL A 192 -3.19 -9.54 -8.95
CA VAL A 192 -3.52 -9.95 -7.57
C VAL A 192 -4.86 -10.68 -7.54
N ASN A 193 -4.93 -11.80 -6.83
CA ASN A 193 -6.14 -12.60 -6.67
C ASN A 193 -6.52 -12.75 -5.18
N PRO A 194 -7.82 -12.87 -4.85
CA PRO A 194 -8.97 -12.79 -5.76
C PRO A 194 -9.26 -11.35 -6.21
N GLU A 195 -9.84 -11.21 -7.41
CA GLU A 195 -10.16 -9.90 -8.00
C GLU A 195 -11.49 -9.37 -7.48
N ILE A 196 -11.44 -8.67 -6.35
CA ILE A 196 -12.64 -8.15 -5.68
C ILE A 196 -12.47 -6.66 -5.40
N GLY A 197 -13.51 -5.87 -5.66
CA GLY A 197 -13.53 -4.45 -5.34
C GLY A 197 -12.43 -3.66 -6.05
N THR A 198 -11.67 -2.88 -5.30
CA THR A 198 -10.61 -2.02 -5.85
C THR A 198 -9.39 -2.78 -6.37
N VAL A 199 -9.27 -4.08 -6.06
CA VAL A 199 -8.22 -4.95 -6.62
C VAL A 199 -8.32 -5.07 -8.14
N ILE A 200 -9.53 -5.12 -8.70
CA ILE A 200 -9.75 -5.15 -10.16
C ILE A 200 -9.10 -3.91 -10.80
N ARG A 201 -9.44 -2.73 -10.26
CA ARG A 201 -8.90 -1.45 -10.76
C ARG A 201 -7.39 -1.36 -10.56
N ARG A 202 -6.86 -1.88 -9.45
CA ARG A 202 -5.41 -1.93 -9.20
C ARG A 202 -4.71 -2.81 -10.23
N ASN A 203 -5.22 -4.02 -10.47
CA ASN A 203 -4.69 -4.94 -11.47
C ASN A 203 -4.61 -4.27 -12.84
N ASP A 204 -5.70 -3.66 -13.30
CA ASP A 204 -5.72 -3.01 -14.62
C ASP A 204 -4.69 -1.88 -14.73
N ARG A 205 -4.57 -1.04 -13.68
CA ARG A 205 -3.55 0.02 -13.62
C ARG A 205 -2.12 -0.55 -13.61
N ASP A 206 -1.86 -1.58 -12.81
CA ASP A 206 -0.54 -2.21 -12.73
C ASP A 206 -0.14 -2.83 -14.07
N GLN A 207 -1.09 -3.48 -14.78
CA GLN A 207 -0.82 -3.99 -16.12
C GLN A 207 -0.45 -2.89 -17.11
N ASP A 208 -1.19 -1.78 -17.10
CA ASP A 208 -0.93 -0.64 -17.98
C ASP A 208 0.43 0.00 -17.69
N LEU A 209 0.82 0.10 -16.42
CA LEU A 209 2.14 0.58 -16.00
C LEU A 209 3.28 -0.27 -16.60
N PHE A 210 3.18 -1.59 -16.54
CA PHE A 210 4.22 -2.45 -17.13
C PHE A 210 4.18 -2.43 -18.67
N ARG A 211 3.01 -2.30 -19.31
CA ARG A 211 2.93 -2.08 -20.76
C ARG A 211 3.56 -0.74 -21.18
N ASN A 212 3.38 0.31 -20.39
CA ASN A 212 4.02 1.60 -20.62
C ASN A 212 5.54 1.51 -20.46
N ALA A 213 6.04 0.78 -19.47
CA ALA A 213 7.47 0.56 -19.31
C ALA A 213 8.10 -0.14 -20.53
N PHE A 214 7.41 -1.12 -21.12
CA PHE A 214 7.82 -1.70 -22.41
C PHE A 214 7.93 -0.64 -23.50
N ARG A 215 6.92 0.22 -23.66
CA ARG A 215 6.93 1.30 -24.66
C ARG A 215 8.07 2.28 -24.46
N VAL A 216 8.35 2.68 -23.22
CA VAL A 216 9.47 3.56 -22.90
C VAL A 216 10.79 3.01 -23.44
N GLU A 217 11.08 1.73 -23.21
CA GLU A 217 12.32 1.12 -23.69
C GLU A 217 12.31 0.84 -25.19
N ALA A 218 11.20 0.33 -25.73
CA ALA A 218 11.10 -0.05 -27.15
C ALA A 218 11.13 1.17 -28.09
N GLU A 219 10.56 2.30 -27.65
CA GLU A 219 10.47 3.54 -28.43
C GLU A 219 11.58 4.55 -28.06
N GLY A 220 12.40 4.27 -27.04
CA GLY A 220 13.48 5.16 -26.57
C GLY A 220 12.97 6.45 -25.93
N LEU A 221 11.84 6.40 -25.22
CA LEU A 221 11.25 7.55 -24.52
C LEU A 221 11.99 7.83 -23.21
N ASP A 222 11.71 8.99 -22.61
CA ASP A 222 12.31 9.39 -21.34
C ASP A 222 11.83 8.47 -20.17
N PRO A 223 12.73 7.69 -19.53
CA PRO A 223 12.36 6.82 -18.43
C PRO A 223 12.03 7.56 -17.13
N GLU A 224 12.29 8.87 -17.04
CA GLU A 224 11.94 9.72 -15.89
C GLU A 224 10.47 10.17 -15.89
N VAL A 225 9.79 10.05 -17.03
CA VAL A 225 8.41 10.52 -17.22
C VAL A 225 7.46 9.33 -17.15
N LEU A 226 6.34 9.52 -16.44
CA LEU A 226 5.23 8.56 -16.45
C LEU A 226 4.45 8.69 -17.76
N LEU A 227 4.24 7.58 -18.46
CA LEU A 227 3.24 7.52 -19.53
C LEU A 227 1.84 7.30 -18.98
N PHE A 228 1.73 6.70 -17.79
CA PHE A 228 0.46 6.52 -17.09
C PHE A 228 -0.23 7.84 -16.84
N ARG A 229 -1.52 7.87 -17.17
CA ARG A 229 -2.41 9.00 -16.90
C ARG A 229 -3.40 8.60 -15.83
N LEU A 230 -3.57 9.45 -14.83
CA LEU A 230 -4.65 9.29 -13.86
C LEU A 230 -5.98 9.27 -14.63
N PRO A 231 -6.85 8.28 -14.39
CA PRO A 231 -8.20 8.32 -14.93
C PRO A 231 -8.88 9.61 -14.47
N GLU A 232 -9.63 10.24 -15.36
CA GLU A 232 -10.54 11.32 -14.95
C GLU A 232 -11.48 10.74 -13.89
N LEU A 233 -11.49 11.33 -12.69
CA LEU A 233 -12.47 10.96 -11.68
C LEU A 233 -13.85 11.30 -12.28
N PRO A 234 -14.82 10.36 -12.29
CA PRO A 234 -16.19 10.74 -12.55
C PRO A 234 -16.56 11.84 -11.57
N LEU A 235 -17.16 12.93 -12.06
CA LEU A 235 -17.67 14.01 -11.24
C LEU A 235 -18.74 13.45 -10.28
N GLY A 236 -18.34 13.11 -9.05
CA GLY A 236 -19.21 12.81 -7.92
C GLY A 236 -20.17 11.64 -8.08
N GLU A 237 -19.93 10.56 -7.33
CA GLU A 237 -20.98 9.66 -6.83
C GLU A 237 -20.85 9.53 -5.31
#